data_AF-A0A813Q8A0-F1
#
_entry.id   AF-A0A813Q8A0-F1
#
_cell.length_a   1.000
_cell.length_b   1.000
_cell.length_c   1.000
_cell.angle_alpha   90.00
_cell.angle_beta   90.00
_cell.angle_gamma   90.00
#
_symmetry.space_group_name_H-M   'P 1'
#
loop_
_entity.id
_entity.type
_entity.pdbx_description
1 polymer ?
#
loop_
_entity_poly.entity_id
_entity_poly.type
_entity_poly.pdbx_seq_one_letter_code
_entity_poly.pdbx_strand_id
1 'polypeptide(L)'
;MGLFGSDVPPYEKAKERVNQISSKLRSEGRLLDRQIRQIEREEQKTILMIKTAAKKNQMDVCKIGAKSLVHSKKQKARIYATKAQMNSVVMQMKNQLGQMKIAGAMKSSTEVMKTMSNLMKLPELQKTMTDMSKEMMKMGIIDELINETVDSVLDEDDIDKIADEEVDKIILEITKGKLDQLPDVHKSLPASSEAASALVDDDVDYEEQEDEISKRLEALRS
;
A
#
# COMPACT_ATOMS: atom_id res chain seq x y z
N MET A 1 28.49 13.35 49.41
CA MET A 1 28.17 14.57 48.61
C MET A 1 28.39 14.22 47.14
N GLY A 2 27.55 14.56 46.16
CA GLY A 2 26.31 15.37 46.15
C GLY A 2 25.06 14.54 45.81
N LEU A 3 23.81 14.93 46.05
CA LEU A 3 23.16 16.25 46.17
C LEU A 3 23.44 17.16 44.96
N PHE A 4 22.45 17.22 44.05
CA PHE A 4 22.31 18.01 42.81
C PHE A 4 22.77 17.34 41.49
N GLY A 5 21.78 16.98 40.66
CA GLY A 5 21.93 16.54 39.27
C GLY A 5 21.32 15.16 39.03
N SER A 6 20.09 15.09 38.50
CA SER A 6 19.52 13.84 38.00
C SER A 6 20.20 13.46 36.68
N ASP A 7 21.45 13.00 36.74
CA ASP A 7 22.17 12.51 35.58
C ASP A 7 21.72 11.08 35.30
N VAL A 8 20.63 10.97 34.53
CA VAL A 8 20.20 9.69 33.94
C VAL A 8 21.42 9.04 33.27
N PRO A 9 21.81 7.81 33.64
CA PRO A 9 22.99 7.17 33.09
C PRO A 9 22.90 7.10 31.56
N PRO A 10 24.03 7.24 30.83
CA PRO A 10 24.04 7.35 29.37
C PRO A 10 23.25 6.26 28.65
N TYR A 11 23.24 5.03 29.21
CA TYR A 11 22.45 3.91 28.72
C TYR A 11 20.93 4.12 28.86
N GLU A 12 20.43 4.64 29.99
CA GLU A 12 18.99 4.89 30.17
C GLU A 12 18.49 6.00 29.23
N LYS A 13 19.30 7.04 29.03
CA LYS A 13 19.02 8.09 28.06
C LYS A 13 18.99 7.55 26.62
N ALA A 14 19.95 6.71 26.24
CA ALA A 14 19.97 6.07 24.93
C ALA A 14 18.77 5.12 24.74
N LYS A 15 18.43 4.34 25.77
CA LYS A 15 17.28 3.44 25.78
C LYS A 15 15.96 4.18 25.59
N GLU A 16 15.78 5.30 26.29
CA GLU A 16 14.59 6.15 26.14
C GLU A 16 14.46 6.67 24.71
N ARG A 17 15.55 7.20 24.14
CA ARG A 17 15.57 7.71 22.76
C ARG A 17 15.29 6.62 21.73
N VAL A 18 15.93 5.46 21.84
CA VAL A 18 15.65 4.31 20.95
C VAL A 18 14.19 3.86 21.08
N ASN A 19 13.61 3.87 22.28
CA ASN A 19 12.20 3.52 22.48
C ASN A 19 11.26 4.54 21.83
N GLN A 20 11.54 5.83 21.95
CA GLN A 20 10.78 6.90 21.29
C GLN A 20 10.83 6.73 19.77
N ILE A 21 12.02 6.53 19.21
CA ILE A 21 12.22 6.30 17.77
C ILE A 21 11.49 5.02 17.32
N SER A 22 11.62 3.93 18.07
CA SER A 22 10.92 2.67 17.77
C SER A 22 9.40 2.82 17.85
N SER A 23 8.89 3.67 18.75
CA SER A 23 7.46 3.97 18.84
C SER A 23 6.97 4.75 17.61
N LYS A 24 7.73 5.77 17.19
CA LYS A 24 7.46 6.53 15.96
C LYS A 24 7.45 5.62 14.72
N LEU A 25 8.43 4.74 14.57
CA LEU A 25 8.44 3.76 13.46
C LEU A 25 7.22 2.84 13.47
N ARG A 26 6.76 2.41 14.65
CA ARG A 26 5.54 1.60 14.76
C ARG A 26 4.27 2.39 14.45
N SER A 27 4.19 3.68 14.77
CA SER A 27 3.06 4.51 14.34
C SER A 27 3.04 4.71 12.83
N GLU A 28 4.18 4.97 12.22
CA GLU A 28 4.32 5.05 10.76
C GLU A 28 3.95 3.73 10.08
N GLY A 29 4.39 2.58 10.64
CA GLY A 29 4.00 1.27 10.13
C GLY A 29 2.48 1.03 10.16
N ARG A 30 1.76 1.60 11.13
CA ARG A 30 0.28 1.54 11.19
C ARG A 30 -0.40 2.48 10.19
N LEU A 31 0.27 3.56 9.77
CA LEU A 31 -0.21 4.41 8.67
C LEU A 31 -0.12 3.64 7.34
N LEU A 32 1.01 2.97 7.10
CA LEU A 32 1.20 2.09 5.94
C LEU A 32 0.14 0.97 5.89
N ASP A 33 -0.17 0.34 7.03
CA ASP A 33 -1.23 -0.67 7.10
C ASP A 33 -2.62 -0.12 6.73
N ARG A 34 -2.90 1.14 7.05
CA ARG A 34 -4.15 1.80 6.65
C ARG A 34 -4.19 2.07 5.14
N GLN A 35 -3.06 2.47 4.55
CA GLN A 35 -2.96 2.66 3.10
C GLN A 35 -3.15 1.35 2.35
N ILE A 36 -2.56 0.24 2.82
CA ILE A 36 -2.80 -1.09 2.23
C ILE A 36 -4.30 -1.40 2.19
N ARG A 37 -5.01 -1.20 3.30
CA ARG A 37 -6.47 -1.43 3.36
C ARG A 37 -7.26 -0.47 2.47
N GLN A 38 -6.76 0.74 2.22
CA GLN A 38 -7.39 1.66 1.29
C GLN A 38 -7.21 1.17 -0.15
N ILE A 39 -5.99 0.79 -0.52
CA ILE A 39 -5.69 0.23 -1.85
C ILE A 39 -6.53 -1.04 -2.08
N GLU A 40 -6.62 -1.95 -1.12
CA GLU A 40 -7.45 -3.17 -1.24
C GLU A 40 -8.94 -2.87 -1.49
N ARG A 41 -9.50 -1.83 -0.86
CA ARG A 41 -10.88 -1.42 -1.10
C ARG A 41 -11.06 -0.82 -2.50
N GLU A 42 -10.08 -0.05 -2.98
CA GLU A 42 -10.10 0.51 -4.32
C GLU A 42 -9.94 -0.59 -5.38
N GLU A 43 -9.06 -1.58 -5.15
CA GLU A 43 -8.90 -2.76 -5.99
C GLU A 43 -10.22 -3.54 -6.13
N GLN A 44 -10.96 -3.74 -5.03
CA GLN A 44 -12.27 -4.42 -5.08
C GLN A 44 -13.27 -3.68 -5.98
N LYS A 45 -13.29 -2.34 -5.93
CA LYS A 45 -14.13 -1.52 -6.82
C LYS A 45 -13.69 -1.67 -8.28
N THR A 46 -12.39 -1.63 -8.54
CA THR A 46 -11.84 -1.83 -9.89
C THR A 46 -12.15 -3.23 -10.43
N ILE A 47 -12.11 -4.28 -9.60
CA ILE A 47 -12.50 -5.63 -9.99
C ILE A 47 -13.98 -5.69 -10.39
N LEU A 48 -14.86 -5.04 -9.63
CA LEU A 48 -16.29 -4.96 -9.99
C LEU A 48 -16.49 -4.20 -11.30
N MET A 49 -15.78 -3.09 -11.49
CA MET A 49 -15.79 -2.31 -12.73
C MET A 49 -15.32 -3.13 -13.93
N ILE A 50 -14.24 -3.91 -13.81
CA ILE A 50 -13.76 -4.80 -14.89
C ILE A 50 -14.82 -5.84 -15.23
N LYS A 51 -15.47 -6.44 -14.23
CA LYS A 51 -16.54 -7.43 -14.46
C LYS A 51 -17.75 -6.84 -15.19
N THR A 52 -18.18 -5.64 -14.83
CA THR A 52 -19.31 -4.98 -15.49
C THR A 52 -18.95 -4.50 -16.90
N ALA A 53 -17.74 -3.98 -17.10
CA ALA A 53 -17.23 -3.60 -18.42
C ALA A 53 -17.08 -4.81 -19.36
N ALA A 54 -16.60 -5.93 -18.83
CA ALA A 54 -16.48 -7.18 -19.58
C ALA A 54 -17.84 -7.66 -20.08
N LYS A 55 -18.89 -7.64 -19.23
CA LYS A 55 -20.28 -7.95 -19.62
C LYS A 55 -20.82 -7.07 -20.76
N LYS A 56 -20.33 -5.84 -20.86
CA LYS A 56 -20.72 -4.86 -21.89
C LYS A 56 -19.81 -4.89 -23.12
N ASN A 57 -18.90 -5.87 -23.24
CA ASN A 57 -17.89 -5.96 -24.30
C ASN A 57 -16.98 -4.72 -24.43
N GLN A 58 -16.76 -3.99 -23.33
CA GLN A 58 -15.91 -2.80 -23.31
C GLN A 58 -14.45 -3.18 -22.98
N MET A 59 -13.73 -3.69 -23.97
CA MET A 59 -12.38 -4.25 -23.77
C MET A 59 -11.33 -3.19 -23.38
N ASP A 60 -11.44 -1.96 -23.88
CA ASP A 60 -10.50 -0.88 -23.53
C ASP A 60 -10.59 -0.51 -22.05
N VAL A 61 -11.81 -0.47 -21.51
CA VAL A 61 -12.05 -0.23 -20.07
C VAL A 61 -11.50 -1.37 -19.23
N CYS A 62 -11.62 -2.62 -19.70
CA CYS A 62 -11.03 -3.78 -19.02
C CYS A 62 -9.50 -3.70 -18.99
N LYS A 63 -8.85 -3.31 -20.10
CA LYS A 63 -7.40 -3.12 -20.18
C LYS A 63 -6.90 -2.04 -19.24
N ILE A 64 -7.56 -0.88 -19.22
CA ILE A 64 -7.20 0.22 -18.30
C ILE A 64 -7.39 -0.21 -16.85
N GLY A 65 -8.51 -0.85 -16.52
CA GLY A 65 -8.77 -1.38 -15.18
C GLY A 65 -7.74 -2.42 -14.73
N ALA A 66 -7.34 -3.33 -15.63
CA ALA A 66 -6.34 -4.35 -15.34
C ALA A 66 -4.93 -3.75 -15.15
N LYS A 67 -4.53 -2.76 -15.96
CA LYS A 67 -3.28 -2.00 -15.73
C LYS A 67 -3.27 -1.31 -14.36
N SER A 68 -4.40 -0.69 -13.99
CA SER A 68 -4.57 -0.10 -12.65
C SER A 68 -4.41 -1.14 -11.54
N LEU A 69 -4.96 -2.36 -11.71
CA LEU A 69 -4.81 -3.43 -10.73
C LEU A 69 -3.36 -3.92 -10.59
N VAL A 70 -2.60 -4.03 -11.69
CA VAL A 70 -1.16 -4.33 -11.64
C VAL A 70 -0.42 -3.27 -10.84
N HIS A 71 -0.74 -1.99 -11.09
CA HIS A 71 -0.14 -0.88 -10.37
C HIS A 71 -0.44 -0.96 -8.87
N SER A 72 -1.69 -1.20 -8.47
CA SER A 72 -2.07 -1.39 -7.06
C SER A 72 -1.31 -2.56 -6.41
N LYS A 73 -1.14 -3.68 -7.12
CA LYS A 73 -0.34 -4.82 -6.63
C LYS A 73 1.12 -4.44 -6.40
N LYS A 74 1.76 -3.74 -7.36
CA LYS A 74 3.14 -3.24 -7.24
C LYS A 74 3.26 -2.25 -6.07
N GLN A 75 2.30 -1.34 -5.91
CA GLN A 75 2.26 -0.38 -4.81
C GLN A 75 2.17 -1.08 -3.44
N LYS A 76 1.27 -2.08 -3.29
CA LYS A 76 1.20 -2.87 -2.05
C LYS A 76 2.51 -3.61 -1.76
N ALA A 77 3.12 -4.23 -2.77
CA ALA A 77 4.41 -4.91 -2.61
C ALA A 77 5.51 -3.95 -2.12
N ARG A 78 5.56 -2.73 -2.68
CA ARG A 78 6.47 -1.66 -2.21
C ARG A 78 6.20 -1.31 -0.74
N ILE A 79 4.94 -1.10 -0.34
CA ILE A 79 4.59 -0.81 1.06
C ILE A 79 4.99 -1.95 2.00
N TYR A 80 4.79 -3.22 1.61
CA TYR A 80 5.24 -4.37 2.40
C TYR A 80 6.76 -4.40 2.58
N ALA A 81 7.52 -4.14 1.50
CA ALA A 81 8.98 -4.05 1.57
C ALA A 81 9.44 -2.92 2.50
N THR A 82 8.82 -1.75 2.40
CA THR A 82 9.04 -0.61 3.30
C THR A 82 8.81 -1.00 4.77
N LYS A 83 7.70 -1.67 5.06
CA LYS A 83 7.39 -2.12 6.42
C LYS A 83 8.46 -3.09 6.96
N ALA A 84 8.95 -3.99 6.11
CA ALA A 84 10.04 -4.90 6.46
C ALA A 84 11.33 -4.13 6.78
N GLN A 85 11.69 -3.12 5.98
CA GLN A 85 12.84 -2.26 6.22
C GLN A 85 12.72 -1.50 7.56
N MET A 86 11.55 -0.93 7.86
CA MET A 86 11.30 -0.26 9.15
C MET A 86 11.46 -1.21 10.34
N ASN A 87 10.96 -2.44 10.22
CA ASN A 87 11.14 -3.47 11.25
C ASN A 87 12.62 -3.84 11.42
N SER A 88 13.37 -3.93 10.32
CA SER A 88 14.82 -4.15 10.35
C SER A 88 15.54 -3.06 11.14
N VAL A 89 15.22 -1.79 10.88
CA VAL A 89 15.77 -0.64 11.63
C VAL A 89 15.47 -0.78 13.13
N VAL A 90 14.22 -1.08 13.50
CA VAL A 90 13.84 -1.29 14.92
C VAL A 90 14.65 -2.42 15.56
N MET A 91 14.87 -3.53 14.86
CA MET A 91 15.67 -4.65 15.39
C MET A 91 17.14 -4.28 15.54
N GLN A 92 17.72 -3.62 14.53
CA GLN A 92 19.11 -3.14 14.58
C GLN A 92 19.32 -2.14 15.71
N MET A 93 18.38 -1.20 15.94
CA MET A 93 18.45 -0.27 17.07
C MET A 93 18.40 -0.98 18.43
N LYS A 94 17.55 -2.01 18.59
CA LYS A 94 17.54 -2.83 19.80
C LYS A 94 18.85 -3.58 19.99
N ASN A 95 19.43 -4.09 18.91
CA ASN A 95 20.75 -4.72 18.94
C ASN A 95 21.83 -3.72 19.40
N GLN A 96 21.80 -2.48 18.91
CA GLN A 96 22.72 -1.42 19.35
C GLN A 96 22.58 -1.08 20.83
N LEU A 97 21.36 -1.06 21.39
CA LEU A 97 21.17 -0.95 22.84
C LEU A 97 21.79 -2.12 23.60
N GLY A 98 21.61 -3.35 23.10
CA GLY A 98 22.22 -4.54 23.71
C GLY A 98 23.75 -4.46 23.72
N GLN A 99 24.34 -4.05 22.60
CA GLN A 99 25.78 -3.83 22.49
C GLN A 99 26.26 -2.73 23.45
N MET A 100 25.55 -1.60 23.56
CA MET A 100 25.88 -0.54 24.51
C MET A 100 25.83 -1.02 25.96
N LYS A 101 24.89 -1.90 26.32
CA LYS A 101 24.81 -2.48 27.67
C LYS A 101 26.02 -3.35 28.02
N ILE A 102 26.57 -4.06 27.03
CA ILE A 102 27.66 -5.02 27.24
C ILE A 102 29.04 -4.35 27.08
N ALA A 103 29.22 -3.57 26.02
CA ALA A 103 30.48 -2.93 25.65
C ALA A 103 30.65 -1.51 26.23
N GLY A 104 29.60 -0.93 26.80
CA GLY A 104 29.60 0.44 27.34
C GLY A 104 29.55 1.56 26.28
N ALA A 105 29.67 1.23 25.00
CA ALA A 105 29.63 2.18 23.89
C ALA A 105 28.64 1.73 22.80
N MET A 106 27.97 2.70 22.16
CA MET A 106 27.21 2.44 20.93
C MET A 106 28.18 2.33 19.76
N LYS A 107 27.94 1.36 18.88
CA LYS A 107 28.66 1.23 17.61
C LYS A 107 27.80 1.82 16.49
N SER A 108 28.41 2.57 15.59
CA SER A 108 27.71 3.00 14.39
C SER A 108 27.34 1.80 13.51
N SER A 109 26.21 1.92 12.81
CA SER A 109 25.70 0.88 11.91
C SER A 109 25.45 1.44 10.52
N THR A 110 26.29 1.00 9.59
CA THR A 110 26.12 1.27 8.15
C THR A 110 24.86 0.60 7.58
N GLU A 111 24.40 -0.50 8.20
CA GLU A 111 23.17 -1.18 7.80
C GLU A 111 21.92 -0.37 8.17
N VAL A 112 21.89 0.20 9.38
CA VAL A 112 20.84 1.15 9.80
C VAL A 112 20.86 2.36 8.87
N MET A 113 22.05 2.88 8.57
CA MET A 113 22.20 4.02 7.65
C MET A 113 21.62 3.73 6.26
N LYS A 114 21.96 2.59 5.65
CA LYS A 114 21.48 2.21 4.32
C LYS A 114 19.96 2.02 4.29
N THR A 115 19.42 1.29 5.27
CA THR A 115 17.97 1.06 5.35
C THR A 115 17.21 2.35 5.59
N MET A 116 17.74 3.24 6.43
CA MET A 116 17.16 4.57 6.68
C MET A 116 17.16 5.44 5.42
N SER A 117 18.25 5.43 4.65
CA SER A 117 18.34 6.16 3.37
C SER A 117 17.27 5.68 2.38
N ASN A 118 17.06 4.37 2.26
CA ASN A 118 16.02 3.82 1.40
C ASN A 118 14.62 4.26 1.84
N LEU A 119 14.35 4.30 3.15
CA LEU A 119 13.08 4.76 3.70
C LEU A 119 12.84 6.26 3.47
N MET A 120 13.90 7.08 3.41
CA MET A 120 13.81 8.52 3.12
C MET A 120 13.38 8.82 1.68
N LYS A 121 13.58 7.88 0.75
CA LYS A 121 13.16 8.04 -0.66
C LYS A 121 11.64 7.95 -0.83
N LEU A 122 10.92 7.44 0.17
CA LEU A 122 9.48 7.33 0.13
C LEU A 122 8.86 8.66 0.56
N PRO A 123 8.09 9.35 -0.31
CA PRO A 123 7.58 10.69 -0.01
C PRO A 123 6.77 10.76 1.29
N GLU A 124 6.03 9.70 1.59
CA GLU A 124 5.17 9.59 2.77
C GLU A 124 5.95 9.50 4.08
N LEU A 125 7.18 8.97 4.03
CA LEU A 125 8.05 8.75 5.19
C LEU A 125 9.24 9.73 5.22
N GLN A 126 9.47 10.49 4.16
CA GLN A 126 10.65 11.32 3.98
C GLN A 126 10.90 12.24 5.18
N LYS A 127 9.88 12.98 5.62
CA LYS A 127 10.01 13.93 6.73
C LYS A 127 10.36 13.23 8.05
N THR A 128 9.61 12.19 8.40
CA THR A 128 9.76 11.46 9.66
C THR A 128 11.11 10.75 9.71
N MET A 129 11.53 10.15 8.60
CA MET A 129 12.82 9.46 8.48
C MET A 129 13.99 10.46 8.48
N THR A 130 13.84 11.64 7.87
CA THR A 130 14.88 12.68 7.93
C THR A 130 15.14 13.15 9.37
N ASP A 131 14.06 13.41 10.13
CA ASP A 131 14.17 13.84 11.52
C ASP A 131 14.77 12.75 12.41
N MET A 132 14.35 11.51 12.19
CA MET A 132 14.91 10.35 12.86
C MET A 132 16.38 10.11 12.52
N SER A 133 16.79 10.29 11.26
CA SER A 133 18.18 10.14 10.84
C SER A 133 19.09 11.14 11.59
N LYS A 134 18.63 12.38 11.74
CA LYS A 134 19.31 13.40 12.56
C LYS A 134 19.39 13.01 14.04
N GLU A 135 18.31 12.45 14.60
CA GLU A 135 18.32 11.94 15.98
C GLU A 135 19.32 10.77 16.14
N MET A 136 19.35 9.82 15.20
CA MET A 136 20.27 8.67 15.21
C MET A 136 21.74 9.08 15.04
N MET A 137 22.01 10.10 14.22
CA MET A 137 23.35 10.68 14.06
C MET A 137 23.85 11.29 15.38
N LYS A 138 23.00 12.07 16.07
CA LYS A 138 23.33 12.62 17.40
C LYS A 138 23.59 11.55 18.47
N MET A 139 23.03 10.35 18.28
CA MET A 139 23.23 9.21 19.18
C MET A 139 24.48 8.39 18.83
N GLY A 140 25.17 8.70 17.73
CA GLY A 140 26.29 7.89 17.23
C GLY A 140 25.87 6.54 16.66
N ILE A 141 24.58 6.34 16.35
CA ILE A 141 24.07 5.12 15.70
C ILE A 141 24.39 5.14 14.21
N ILE A 142 24.37 6.31 13.60
CA ILE A 142 24.71 6.54 12.20
C ILE A 142 25.90 7.51 12.17
N ASP A 143 26.90 7.21 11.34
CA ASP A 143 28.06 8.08 11.16
C ASP A 143 27.71 9.34 10.36
N GLU A 144 28.44 10.44 10.62
CA GLU A 144 28.45 11.64 9.77
C GLU A 144 29.17 11.34 8.45
N LEU A 145 28.59 10.50 7.60
CA LEU A 145 29.10 10.30 6.25
C LEU A 145 28.09 10.82 5.22
N ILE A 146 28.63 11.79 4.48
CA ILE A 146 28.09 12.62 3.42
C ILE A 146 27.29 11.77 2.43
N ASN A 147 26.18 12.37 1.97
CA ASN A 147 25.34 11.98 0.83
C ASN A 147 26.13 11.28 -0.29
N GLU A 148 26.40 9.99 -0.14
CA GLU A 148 26.69 9.14 -1.28
C GLU A 148 25.32 8.71 -1.75
N THR A 149 24.89 9.29 -2.87
CA THR A 149 23.69 8.96 -3.60
C THR A 149 23.80 7.49 -4.02
N VAL A 150 23.54 6.56 -3.09
CA VAL A 150 23.45 5.16 -3.42
C VAL A 150 22.12 5.03 -4.14
N ASP A 151 22.22 4.97 -5.46
CA ASP A 151 21.21 4.48 -6.39
C ASP A 151 20.81 3.06 -5.97
N SER A 152 20.02 2.96 -4.91
CA SER A 152 19.14 1.83 -4.69
C SER A 152 17.99 2.00 -5.66
N VAL A 153 18.25 1.56 -6.89
CA VAL A 153 17.34 0.84 -7.80
C VAL A 153 16.09 0.38 -7.07
N LEU A 154 15.09 1.26 -6.98
CA LEU A 154 13.70 0.85 -6.79
C LEU A 154 12.97 1.24 -8.07
N ASP A 155 13.51 0.75 -9.19
CA ASP A 155 12.85 0.58 -10.49
C ASP A 155 11.74 1.58 -10.75
N GLU A 156 12.13 2.86 -10.93
CA GLU A 156 11.17 3.94 -11.21
C GLU A 156 10.73 3.96 -12.68
N ASP A 157 11.28 3.10 -13.55
CA ASP A 157 11.06 3.17 -15.01
C ASP A 157 10.26 2.01 -15.64
N ASP A 158 9.69 1.08 -14.86
CA ASP A 158 8.87 -0.03 -15.41
C ASP A 158 7.36 0.11 -15.15
N ILE A 159 6.90 1.37 -15.05
CA ILE A 159 5.47 1.71 -14.98
C ILE A 159 4.82 1.53 -16.37
N ASP A 160 5.58 1.77 -17.44
CA ASP A 160 5.06 1.77 -18.82
C ASP A 160 5.26 0.44 -19.56
N LYS A 161 6.07 -0.49 -19.02
CA LYS A 161 6.27 -1.83 -19.58
C LYS A 161 5.54 -2.91 -18.80
N ILE A 162 4.29 -2.67 -18.43
CA ILE A 162 3.43 -3.80 -18.05
C ILE A 162 3.21 -4.61 -19.32
N ALA A 163 3.72 -5.84 -19.36
CA ALA A 163 3.52 -6.71 -20.52
C ALA A 163 2.02 -6.88 -20.74
N ASP A 164 1.55 -6.67 -21.97
CA ASP A 164 0.13 -6.83 -22.31
C ASP A 164 -0.37 -8.24 -21.94
N GLU A 165 0.53 -9.24 -21.95
CA GLU A 165 0.26 -10.59 -21.44
C GLU A 165 -0.14 -10.64 -19.95
N GLU A 166 0.45 -9.81 -19.08
CA GLU A 166 0.08 -9.76 -17.66
C GLU A 166 -1.30 -9.11 -17.48
N VAL A 167 -1.60 -8.09 -18.29
CA VAL A 167 -2.91 -7.42 -18.33
C VAL A 167 -3.98 -8.43 -18.76
N ASP A 168 -3.73 -9.15 -19.84
CA ASP A 168 -4.66 -10.14 -20.38
C ASP A 168 -4.88 -11.31 -19.42
N LYS A 169 -3.82 -11.80 -18.75
CA LYS A 169 -3.95 -12.80 -17.67
C LYS A 169 -4.87 -12.32 -16.56
N ILE A 170 -4.72 -11.08 -16.09
CA ILE A 170 -5.58 -10.51 -15.05
C ILE A 170 -7.04 -10.40 -15.49
N ILE A 171 -7.26 -9.97 -16.73
CA ILE A 171 -8.62 -9.89 -17.31
C ILE A 171 -9.26 -11.29 -17.35
N LEU A 172 -8.51 -12.31 -17.77
CA LEU A 172 -8.99 -13.69 -17.81
C LEU A 172 -9.27 -14.25 -16.40
N GLU A 173 -8.38 -14.01 -15.43
CA GLU A 173 -8.56 -14.42 -14.03
C GLU A 173 -9.84 -13.80 -13.42
N ILE A 174 -10.07 -12.51 -13.66
CA ILE A 174 -11.22 -11.77 -13.10
C ILE A 174 -12.53 -12.20 -13.76
N THR A 175 -12.50 -12.43 -15.07
CA THR A 175 -13.67 -12.89 -15.84
C THR A 175 -13.86 -14.41 -15.74
N LYS A 176 -12.99 -15.13 -15.02
CA LYS A 176 -12.99 -16.59 -14.88
C LYS A 176 -12.99 -17.32 -16.22
N GLY A 177 -12.33 -16.75 -17.23
CA GLY A 177 -12.31 -17.30 -18.60
C GLY A 177 -13.68 -17.29 -19.31
N LYS A 178 -14.67 -16.54 -18.79
CA LYS A 178 -16.00 -16.46 -19.41
C LYS A 178 -16.10 -15.47 -20.56
N LEU A 179 -15.01 -14.81 -20.95
CA LEU A 179 -14.99 -13.87 -22.08
C LEU A 179 -15.43 -14.54 -23.40
N ASP A 180 -15.09 -15.81 -23.59
CA ASP A 180 -15.49 -16.61 -24.75
C ASP A 180 -16.99 -17.00 -24.76
N GLN A 181 -17.73 -16.72 -23.69
CA GLN A 181 -19.15 -17.05 -23.55
C GLN A 181 -20.08 -15.83 -23.67
N LEU A 182 -19.54 -14.62 -23.94
CA LEU A 182 -20.40 -13.48 -24.18
C LEU A 182 -21.01 -13.56 -25.57
N PRO A 183 -22.33 -13.28 -25.70
CA PRO A 183 -22.93 -13.16 -27.01
C PRO A 183 -22.20 -12.05 -27.79
N ASP A 184 -21.70 -12.44 -28.96
CA ASP A 184 -21.07 -11.55 -29.92
C ASP A 184 -22.16 -10.63 -30.51
N VAL A 185 -22.38 -9.48 -29.84
CA VAL A 185 -23.39 -8.48 -30.26
C VAL A 185 -22.98 -7.79 -31.58
N HIS A 186 -21.80 -8.07 -32.14
CA HIS A 186 -21.33 -7.46 -33.38
C HIS A 186 -21.83 -8.11 -34.67
N LYS A 187 -22.73 -9.10 -34.63
CA LYS A 187 -23.24 -9.76 -35.86
C LYS A 187 -24.62 -9.31 -36.38
N SER A 188 -25.16 -8.18 -35.94
CA SER A 188 -26.29 -7.57 -36.65
C SER A 188 -26.26 -6.04 -36.61
N LEU A 189 -25.53 -5.45 -37.55
CA LEU A 189 -25.94 -4.18 -38.13
C LEU A 189 -26.94 -4.47 -39.26
N PRO A 190 -28.19 -4.00 -39.16
CA PRO A 190 -28.91 -3.55 -40.33
C PRO A 190 -28.98 -2.01 -40.32
N ALA A 191 -28.69 -1.45 -41.48
CA ALA A 191 -28.84 -0.03 -41.77
C ALA A 191 -30.32 0.41 -41.70
N SER A 192 -30.52 1.64 -41.19
CA SER A 192 -31.61 2.58 -41.45
C SER A 192 -33.07 2.08 -41.46
N SER A 193 -33.90 2.57 -40.52
CA SER A 193 -34.93 3.61 -40.75
C SER A 193 -35.82 3.80 -39.52
N GLU A 194 -36.37 5.01 -39.38
CA GLU A 194 -37.16 5.52 -38.26
C GLU A 194 -38.48 4.77 -37.96
N ALA A 195 -38.93 4.99 -36.72
CA ALA A 195 -40.31 5.10 -36.23
C ALA A 195 -41.00 3.89 -35.54
N ALA A 196 -41.45 4.22 -34.32
CA ALA A 196 -42.69 3.81 -33.64
C ALA A 196 -42.74 2.47 -32.88
N SER A 197 -42.63 2.61 -31.55
CA SER A 197 -43.48 2.03 -30.49
C SER A 197 -44.09 0.62 -30.68
N ALA A 198 -43.75 -0.30 -29.77
CA ALA A 198 -44.69 -0.94 -28.83
C ALA A 198 -44.04 -2.08 -28.02
N LEU A 199 -44.06 -1.91 -26.69
CA LEU A 199 -44.37 -2.90 -25.62
C LEU A 199 -43.34 -4.00 -25.29
N VAL A 200 -42.65 -3.92 -24.13
CA VAL A 200 -42.99 -4.53 -22.79
C VAL A 200 -42.78 -6.06 -22.84
N ASP A 201 -41.87 -6.72 -22.11
CA ASP A 201 -41.69 -6.79 -20.66
C ASP A 201 -40.40 -7.58 -20.33
N ASP A 202 -39.56 -7.14 -19.37
CA ASP A 202 -38.98 -7.95 -18.27
C ASP A 202 -38.13 -7.02 -17.36
N ASP A 203 -38.81 -6.12 -16.64
CA ASP A 203 -38.23 -5.40 -15.50
C ASP A 203 -38.23 -6.35 -14.29
N VAL A 204 -37.10 -7.00 -14.02
CA VAL A 204 -36.90 -7.75 -12.78
C VAL A 204 -36.34 -6.81 -11.71
N ASP A 205 -37.29 -6.13 -11.06
CA ASP A 205 -37.43 -5.90 -9.62
C ASP A 205 -36.23 -5.36 -8.82
N TYR A 206 -36.19 -4.03 -8.68
CA TYR A 206 -35.41 -3.32 -7.66
C TYR A 206 -36.25 -2.94 -6.42
N GLU A 207 -37.58 -3.08 -6.46
CA GLU A 207 -38.47 -2.67 -5.37
C GLU A 207 -38.56 -3.74 -4.26
N GLU A 208 -38.49 -5.04 -4.62
CA GLU A 208 -38.51 -6.12 -3.62
C GLU A 208 -37.30 -6.11 -2.67
N GLN A 209 -36.14 -5.60 -3.10
CA GLN A 209 -34.96 -5.50 -2.23
C GLN A 209 -35.07 -4.39 -1.19
N GLU A 210 -35.72 -3.26 -1.50
CA GLU A 210 -35.88 -2.16 -0.55
C GLU A 210 -36.88 -2.52 0.56
N ASP A 211 -37.93 -3.27 0.23
CA ASP A 211 -38.92 -3.77 1.18
C ASP A 211 -38.35 -4.82 2.14
N GLU A 212 -37.48 -5.71 1.64
CA GLU A 212 -36.83 -6.74 2.46
C GLU A 212 -35.81 -6.12 3.43
N ILE A 213 -35.11 -5.05 3.02
CA ILE A 213 -34.18 -4.30 3.87
C ILE A 213 -34.94 -3.50 4.94
N SER A 214 -36.07 -2.89 4.58
CA SER A 214 -36.91 -2.11 5.49
C SER A 214 -37.50 -2.98 6.59
N LYS A 215 -38.03 -4.17 6.26
CA LYS A 215 -38.55 -5.13 7.25
C LYS A 215 -37.47 -5.65 8.21
N ARG A 216 -36.23 -5.84 7.74
CA ARG A 216 -35.11 -6.24 8.60
C ARG A 216 -34.68 -5.14 9.58
N LEU A 217 -34.81 -3.87 9.19
CA LEU A 217 -34.48 -2.74 10.05
C LEU A 217 -35.53 -2.50 11.15
N GLU A 218 -36.81 -2.75 10.86
CA GLU A 218 -37.88 -2.66 11.88
C GLU A 218 -37.77 -3.75 12.94
N ALA A 219 -37.38 -4.98 12.56
CA ALA A 219 -37.18 -6.09 13.50
C ALA A 219 -36.02 -5.88 14.50
N LEU A 220 -35.09 -4.96 14.21
CA LEU A 220 -33.99 -4.58 15.11
C LEU A 220 -34.36 -3.41 16.04
N ARG A 221 -35.54 -2.81 15.83
CA ARG A 221 -36.01 -1.65 16.59
C ARG A 221 -37.10 -2.00 17.62
N SER A 222 -37.55 -3.26 17.70
CA SER A 222 -38.42 -3.79 18.78
C SER A 222 -37.62 -4.45 19.89
#